data_AF-A0A653C6E0-F1
#
_entry.id   AF-A0A653C6E0-F1
#
_cell.length_a   1.000
_cell.length_b   1.000
_cell.length_c   1.000
_cell.angle_alpha   90.00
_cell.angle_beta   90.00
_cell.angle_gamma   90.00
#
_symmetry.space_group_name_H-M   'P 1'
#
loop_
_entity.id
_entity.type
_entity.pdbx_description
1 polymer ?
#
loop_
_entity_poly.entity_id
_entity_poly.type
_entity_poly.pdbx_seq_one_letter_code
_entity_poly.pdbx_strand_id
1 'polypeptide(L)'
;MDVWNEFFAPLHCLNFGIHRDKIENVLWRIEHGELDNIKPKVIVLHVGTNNFQNSAEEIRDGILNLIDVIREKHSDVYIVVPVSSLFFAIIHYQRKLHLSVTFSNL
;
A
#
# COMPACT_ATOMS: atom_id res chain seq x y z
N MET A 1 21.97 -16.40 5.02
CA MET A 1 22.10 -15.07 4.39
C MET A 1 20.80 -14.35 4.64
N ASP A 2 20.89 -13.07 4.97
CA ASP A 2 19.72 -12.26 5.31
C ASP A 2 19.07 -11.79 4.00
N VAL A 3 17.89 -12.31 3.67
CA VAL A 3 17.15 -12.04 2.42
C VAL A 3 17.04 -10.53 2.16
N TRP A 4 16.94 -9.74 3.24
CA TRP A 4 16.94 -8.28 3.14
C TRP A 4 18.22 -7.72 2.52
N ASN A 5 19.38 -8.18 3.00
CA ASN A 5 20.67 -7.70 2.54
C ASN A 5 20.99 -8.15 1.11
N GLU A 6 20.45 -9.29 0.68
CA GLU A 6 20.64 -9.82 -0.67
C GLU A 6 19.81 -9.06 -1.71
N PHE A 7 18.53 -8.78 -1.41
CA PHE A 7 17.60 -8.26 -2.43
C PHE A 7 17.23 -6.78 -2.26
N PHE A 8 17.23 -6.23 -1.03
CA PHE A 8 16.68 -4.90 -0.74
C PHE A 8 17.73 -3.86 -0.37
N ALA A 9 18.79 -4.24 0.34
CA ALA A 9 19.88 -3.31 0.65
C ALA A 9 20.52 -2.68 -0.60
N PRO A 10 20.75 -3.40 -1.72
CA PRO A 10 21.29 -2.81 -2.94
C PRO A 10 20.36 -1.80 -3.63
N LEU A 11 19.06 -1.85 -3.33
CA LEU A 11 18.05 -0.95 -3.90
C LEU A 11 17.94 0.38 -3.15
N HIS A 12 18.73 0.57 -2.08
CA HIS A 12 18.63 1.72 -1.17
C HIS A 12 17.22 1.89 -0.58
N CYS A 13 16.58 0.76 -0.23
CA CYS A 13 15.24 0.74 0.34
C CYS A 13 15.22 1.17 1.81
N LEU A 14 14.16 1.89 2.18
CA LEU A 14 13.77 2.15 3.57
C LEU A 14 12.55 1.29 3.91
N ASN A 15 12.50 0.78 5.14
CA ASN A 15 11.36 0.01 5.64
C ASN A 15 10.64 0.81 6.73
N PHE A 16 9.42 1.25 6.43
CA PHE A 16 8.53 1.94 7.37
C PHE A 16 7.42 1.02 7.89
N GLY A 17 7.65 -0.29 7.90
CA GLY A 17 6.70 -1.27 8.41
C GLY A 17 6.66 -1.25 9.94
N ILE A 18 5.48 -0.96 10.49
CA ILE A 18 5.20 -1.07 11.93
C ILE A 18 4.24 -2.23 12.15
N HIS A 19 4.57 -3.09 13.11
CA HIS A 19 3.76 -4.25 13.43
C HIS A 19 2.38 -3.81 13.96
N ARG A 20 1.32 -4.49 13.50
CA ARG A 20 -0.09 -4.21 13.84
C ARG A 20 -0.68 -2.89 13.32
N ASP A 21 0.03 -2.15 12.47
CA ASP A 21 -0.54 -0.97 11.85
C ASP A 21 -1.81 -1.29 11.06
N LYS A 22 -2.84 -0.49 11.32
CA LYS A 22 -4.05 -0.40 10.52
C LYS A 22 -3.90 0.71 9.48
N ILE A 23 -4.81 0.75 8.52
CA ILE A 23 -4.85 1.78 7.45
C ILE A 23 -4.76 3.19 8.04
N GLU A 24 -5.54 3.49 9.09
CA GLU A 24 -5.57 4.80 9.72
C GLU A 24 -4.23 5.20 10.38
N ASN A 25 -3.44 4.23 10.85
CA ASN A 25 -2.12 4.50 11.42
C ASN A 25 -1.12 4.90 10.34
N VAL A 26 -1.12 4.16 9.22
CA VAL A 26 -0.28 4.47 8.05
C VAL A 26 -0.66 5.84 7.49
N LEU A 27 -1.96 6.11 7.35
CA LEU A 27 -2.45 7.39 6.85
C LEU A 27 -1.93 8.55 7.70
N TRP A 28 -2.08 8.44 9.02
CA TRP A 28 -1.57 9.43 9.94
C TRP A 28 -0.06 9.64 9.78
N ARG A 29 0.75 8.58 9.68
CA ARG A 29 2.21 8.71 9.51
C ARG A 29 2.60 9.44 8.23
N ILE A 30 1.94 9.12 7.11
CA ILE A 30 2.19 9.79 5.84
C ILE A 30 1.86 11.27 5.93
N GLU A 31 0.70 11.62 6.50
CA GLU A 31 0.29 13.01 6.72
C GLU A 31 1.28 13.76 7.64
N HIS A 32 1.88 13.07 8.61
CA HIS A 32 2.82 13.62 9.59
C HIS A 32 4.29 13.46 9.20
N GLY A 33 4.54 13.29 7.90
CA GLY A 33 5.85 13.54 7.30
C GLY A 33 6.75 12.32 7.12
N GLU A 34 6.21 11.11 7.26
CA GLU A 34 6.97 9.88 6.97
C GLU A 34 7.51 9.84 5.53
N LEU A 35 6.79 10.45 4.58
CA LEU A 35 7.21 10.54 3.18
C LEU A 35 7.74 11.93 2.80
N ASP A 36 8.02 12.79 3.76
CA ASP A 36 8.55 14.12 3.48
C ASP A 36 10.07 14.05 3.25
N ASN A 37 10.61 14.95 2.42
CA ASN A 37 12.04 15.08 2.12
C ASN A 37 12.72 13.85 1.49
N ILE A 38 11.95 12.87 1.02
CA ILE A 38 12.44 11.75 0.20
C ILE A 38 11.92 11.87 -1.22
N LYS A 39 12.52 11.16 -2.18
CA LYS A 39 12.03 11.08 -3.57
C LYS A 39 12.07 9.63 -4.06
N PRO A 40 11.18 8.76 -3.54
CA PRO A 40 11.17 7.35 -3.89
C PRO A 40 10.77 7.17 -5.36
N LYS A 41 11.41 6.21 -6.04
CA LYS A 41 10.96 5.76 -7.37
C LYS A 41 9.79 4.79 -7.27
N VAL A 42 9.79 3.98 -6.21
CA VAL A 42 8.79 2.94 -5.95
C VAL A 42 8.41 2.98 -4.48
N ILE A 43 7.11 2.87 -4.17
CA ILE A 43 6.56 2.63 -2.84
C ILE A 43 5.82 1.30 -2.87
N VAL A 44 6.13 0.42 -1.91
CA VAL A 44 5.39 -0.81 -1.68
C VAL A 44 4.43 -0.58 -0.51
N LEU A 45 3.14 -0.49 -0.81
CA LEU A 45 2.08 -0.24 0.17
C LEU A 45 1.41 -1.56 0.55
N HIS A 46 1.80 -2.14 1.68
CA HIS A 46 1.22 -3.37 2.21
C HIS A 46 0.55 -3.11 3.56
N VAL A 47 -0.77 -2.95 3.54
CA VAL A 47 -1.61 -2.64 4.71
C VAL A 47 -3.00 -3.27 4.54
N GLY A 48 -3.77 -3.38 5.63
CA GLY A 48 -5.17 -3.80 5.63
C GLY A 48 -5.44 -5.11 6.37
N THR A 49 -4.45 -6.00 6.54
CA THR A 49 -4.65 -7.28 7.27
C THR A 49 -5.04 -7.08 8.73
N ASN A 50 -4.61 -5.98 9.37
CA ASN A 50 -4.95 -5.68 10.77
C ASN A 50 -6.31 -4.98 10.94
N ASN A 51 -6.97 -4.60 9.84
CA ASN A 51 -8.31 -4.00 9.83
C ASN A 51 -9.40 -5.08 9.82
N PHE A 52 -9.21 -6.19 10.56
CA PHE A 52 -10.12 -7.35 10.56
C PHE A 52 -11.54 -7.07 11.09
N GLN A 53 -11.76 -5.90 11.69
CA GLN A 53 -13.08 -5.46 12.15
C GLN A 53 -13.82 -4.62 11.11
N ASN A 54 -13.13 -4.19 10.04
CA ASN A 54 -13.69 -3.40 8.96
C ASN A 54 -14.25 -4.29 7.86
N SER A 55 -15.19 -3.73 7.09
CA SER A 55 -15.66 -4.39 5.87
C SER A 55 -14.58 -4.40 4.79
N ALA A 56 -14.74 -5.29 3.82
CA ALA A 56 -13.87 -5.34 2.63
C ALA A 56 -13.89 -4.00 1.86
N GLU A 57 -15.04 -3.34 1.81
CA GLU A 57 -15.24 -2.05 1.16
C GLU A 57 -14.51 -0.93 1.92
N GLU A 58 -14.60 -0.90 3.24
CA GLU A 58 -13.88 0.06 4.07
C GLU A 58 -12.36 -0.09 3.93
N ILE A 59 -11.86 -1.33 3.89
CA ILE A 59 -10.43 -1.62 3.65
C ILE A 59 -10.01 -1.15 2.27
N ARG A 60 -10.80 -1.45 1.23
CA ARG A 60 -10.55 -0.98 -0.15
C ARG A 60 -10.47 0.54 -0.19
N ASP A 61 -11.46 1.23 0.34
CA ASP A 61 -11.57 2.68 0.28
C ASP A 61 -10.44 3.35 1.07
N GLY A 62 -10.08 2.79 2.21
CA GLY A 62 -8.92 3.23 2.99
C GLY A 62 -7.59 3.09 2.23
N ILE A 63 -7.41 2.01 1.47
CA ILE A 63 -6.21 1.82 0.64
C ILE A 63 -6.21 2.78 -0.56
N LEU A 64 -7.35 3.04 -1.18
CA LEU A 64 -7.47 4.03 -2.25
C LEU A 64 -7.13 5.44 -1.74
N ASN A 65 -7.65 5.82 -0.56
CA ASN A 65 -7.30 7.09 0.07
C ASN A 65 -5.79 7.21 0.35
N LEU A 66 -5.14 6.15 0.84
CA LEU A 66 -3.69 6.13 1.01
C LEU A 66 -2.93 6.35 -0.31
N ILE A 67 -3.40 5.74 -1.39
CA ILE A 67 -2.82 5.93 -2.73
C ILE A 67 -2.91 7.39 -3.15
N ASP A 68 -4.07 8.02 -2.95
CA ASP A 68 -4.29 9.43 -3.30
C ASP A 68 -3.36 10.34 -2.49
N VAL A 69 -3.27 10.16 -1.16
CA VAL A 69 -2.37 10.93 -0.29
C VAL A 69 -0.90 10.72 -0.66
N ILE A 70 -0.49 9.51 -1.04
CA ILE A 70 0.86 9.25 -1.54
C ILE A 70 1.12 10.01 -2.85
N ARG A 71 0.13 10.05 -3.76
CA ARG A 71 0.23 10.74 -5.05
C ARG A 71 0.29 12.26 -4.91
N GLU A 72 -0.40 12.82 -3.93
CA GLU A 72 -0.31 14.24 -3.61
C GLU A 72 1.10 14.65 -3.19
N LYS A 73 1.80 13.79 -2.42
CA LYS A 73 3.19 14.03 -2.00
C LYS A 73 4.20 13.66 -3.09
N HIS A 74 3.94 12.62 -3.87
CA HIS A 74 4.86 12.05 -4.86
C HIS A 74 4.12 11.70 -6.16
N SER A 75 3.92 12.69 -7.04
CA SER A 75 3.11 12.54 -8.25
C SER A 75 3.60 11.45 -9.21
N ASP A 76 4.93 11.27 -9.33
CA ASP A 76 5.57 10.38 -10.32
C ASP A 76 5.97 8.99 -9.76
N VAL A 77 5.58 8.65 -8.53
CA VAL A 77 6.02 7.41 -7.89
C VAL A 77 5.31 6.17 -8.47
N TYR A 78 5.99 5.02 -8.56
CA TYR A 78 5.29 3.75 -8.82
C TYR A 78 4.81 3.16 -7.49
N ILE A 79 3.50 2.87 -7.38
CA ILE A 79 2.92 2.28 -6.16
C ILE A 79 2.60 0.82 -6.44
N VAL A 80 3.22 -0.08 -5.68
CA VAL A 80 2.93 -1.51 -5.70
C VAL A 80 2.08 -1.82 -4.48
N VAL A 81 0.89 -2.40 -4.70
CA VAL A 81 0.01 -2.88 -3.62
C VAL A 81 0.05 -4.41 -3.65
N PRO A 82 0.83 -5.07 -2.77
CA PRO A 82 0.87 -6.51 -2.73
C PRO A 82 -0.48 -7.05 -2.27
N VAL A 83 -1.09 -7.90 -3.10
CA VAL A 83 -2.34 -8.57 -2.76
C VAL A 83 -2.03 -9.83 -1.97
N SER A 84 -2.44 -9.88 -0.70
CA SER A 84 -2.54 -11.15 0.03
C SER A 84 -3.85 -11.85 -0.36
N SER A 85 -3.99 -13.14 -0.06
CA SER A 85 -5.16 -13.96 -0.45
C SER A 85 -6.52 -13.38 0.00
N LEU A 86 -6.54 -12.46 0.97
CA LEU A 86 -7.74 -11.69 1.37
C LEU A 86 -8.20 -10.68 0.30
N PHE A 87 -7.28 -10.12 -0.50
CA PHE A 87 -7.60 -9.18 -1.58
C PHE A 87 -8.32 -9.84 -2.76
N PHE A 88 -8.16 -11.15 -2.94
CA PHE A 88 -8.89 -11.91 -3.96
C PHE A 88 -10.41 -11.84 -3.73
N ALA A 89 -10.86 -11.80 -2.47
CA ALA A 89 -12.28 -11.66 -2.14
C ALA A 89 -12.82 -10.27 -2.54
N ILE A 90 -12.02 -9.22 -2.35
CA ILE A 90 -12.37 -7.84 -2.73
C ILE A 90 -12.43 -7.72 -4.26
N ILE A 91 -11.45 -8.25 -4.99
CA ILE A 91 -11.47 -8.26 -6.47
C ILE A 91 -12.66 -9.06 -7.01
N HIS A 92 -13.00 -10.19 -6.38
CA HIS A 92 -14.18 -10.97 -6.76
C HIS A 92 -15.48 -10.18 -6.54
N TYR A 93 -15.56 -9.41 -5.45
CA TYR A 93 -16.67 -8.50 -5.19
C TYR A 93 -16.72 -7.31 -6.18
N GLN A 94 -15.57 -6.73 -6.54
CA GLN A 94 -15.47 -5.64 -7.52
C GLN A 94 -15.84 -6.08 -8.95
N ARG A 95 -15.49 -7.32 -9.35
CA ARG A 95 -15.96 -7.90 -10.63
C ARG A 95 -17.49 -8.05 -10.71
N LYS A 96 -18.17 -8.20 -9.58
CA LYS A 96 -19.64 -8.18 -9.51
C LYS A 96 -20.24 -6.77 -9.71
N LEU A 97 -19.46 -5.71 -9.52
CA LEU A 97 -19.90 -4.30 -9.56
C LEU A 97 -19.46 -3.54 -10.83
N HIS A 98 -18.87 -4.20 -11.83
CA HIS A 98 -18.39 -3.59 -13.09
C HIS A 98 -17.38 -2.43 -12.92
N LEU A 99 -16.62 -2.38 -11.82
CA LEU A 99 -15.52 -1.43 -11.65
C LEU A 99 -14.22 -2.04 -12.18
N SER A 100 -13.62 -1.41 -13.20
CA SER A 100 -12.36 -1.86 -13.81
C SER A 100 -11.17 -1.15 -13.18
N VAL A 101 -10.41 -1.86 -12.35
CA VAL A 101 -9.03 -1.48 -12.01
C VAL A 101 -8.10 -2.34 -12.85
N THR A 102 -7.47 -1.73 -13.85
CA THR A 102 -6.49 -2.40 -14.70
C THR A 102 -5.13 -2.36 -14.01
N PHE A 103 -4.66 -3.50 -13.51
CA PHE A 103 -3.27 -3.64 -13.11
C PHE A 103 -2.45 -4.02 -14.34
N SER A 104 -1.52 -3.15 -14.72
CA SER A 104 -0.47 -3.49 -15.69
C SER A 104 0.49 -4.46 -15.01
N ASN A 105 0.54 -5.70 -15.52
CA ASN A 105 1.60 -6.64 -15.17
C ASN A 105 2.93 -6.01 -15.58
N LEU A 106 3.84 -5.84 -14.60
CA LEU A 106 5.26 -5.67 -14.87
C LEU A 106 5.84 -7.02 -15.31
#